data_AF-A0A6G3ZRN1-F1
#
_entry.id   AF-A0A6G3ZRN1-F1
#
_cell.length_a   1.000
_cell.length_b   1.000
_cell.length_c   1.000
_cell.angle_alpha   90.00
_cell.angle_beta   90.00
_cell.angle_gamma   90.00
#
_symmetry.space_group_name_H-M   'P 1'
#
loop_
_entity.id
_entity.type
_entity.pdbx_description
1 polymer ?
#
loop_
_entity_poly.entity_id
_entity_poly.type
_entity_poly.pdbx_seq_one_letter_code
_entity_poly.pdbx_strand_id
1 'polypeptide(L)'
;MGEAVVDQVIDRSKVTGERVSRIVMDHLPGDIPDELAVELTPGSVSTLANANMSLQVESETAVLTLNQSVLERMRQQTMDLYFRIVPIRNEQKRQVIANQVMREPLVGQAAGAGSISIVGIPQTIETNYSNFRTKLLIPFNGIVPQSNQSAFLNVLRVFIEHSDGEKELTAGKIVYQSGQPYGIEIEVDKFSTFTLVQLDRVSSSESDNSSSNPTPATKPADEKSTTASVTDGNRIVIEHNGSNEGIANKNFDVEINGKTVEIIGITLEKGKIILVLGQSVRPGDHITVMYAGDSTGESDARKKLFHLTVTNKSEHRGYVYGYPDGTFKPERSIIRAEMAALLSRVYEGKSSETSSSYADLTEDYWAYKDIMDVGRTGLMKGMPDGPFQQERAITRAEMASIITVWAGLEKPASAQTADIRGHWGEAIIAQVMAAGLMDGYPDGTFQPDRELTRAEAVAILNRLLTRGPLYGITNPTWSDVLQKHWAFGHIEEASTNHFFERRAEGGERKMN
;
A
#
# COMPACT_ATOMS: atom_id res chain seq x y z
N MET A 1 -2.62 28.84 17.07
CA MET A 1 -2.69 30.06 16.22
C MET A 1 -2.98 31.25 17.13
N GLY A 2 -2.12 32.27 17.09
CA GLY A 2 -2.31 33.51 17.86
C GLY A 2 -3.05 34.59 17.06
N GLU A 3 -3.59 35.59 17.75
CA GLU A 3 -4.42 36.66 17.17
C GLU A 3 -3.75 37.37 15.98
N ALA A 4 -2.45 37.65 16.06
CA ALA A 4 -1.71 38.33 14.98
C ALA A 4 -1.73 37.57 13.64
N VAL A 5 -1.82 36.24 13.66
CA VAL A 5 -1.93 35.43 12.43
C VAL A 5 -3.37 35.48 11.89
N VAL A 6 -4.36 35.56 12.78
CA VAL A 6 -5.77 35.67 12.41
C VAL A 6 -6.08 37.03 11.77
N ASP A 7 -5.47 38.10 12.28
CA ASP A 7 -5.61 39.44 11.70
C ASP A 7 -5.12 39.50 10.25
N GLN A 8 -4.01 38.82 9.93
CA GLN A 8 -3.50 38.71 8.55
C GLN A 8 -4.47 37.96 7.63
N VAL A 9 -5.12 36.91 8.14
CA VAL A 9 -6.15 36.17 7.41
C VAL A 9 -7.36 37.06 7.14
N ILE A 10 -7.77 37.87 8.12
CA ILE A 10 -8.91 38.79 7.98
C ILE A 10 -8.59 39.89 6.96
N ASP A 11 -7.39 40.47 7.00
CA ASP A 11 -7.00 41.51 6.06
C ASP A 11 -6.90 40.99 4.62
N ARG A 12 -6.40 39.76 4.43
CA ARG A 12 -6.45 39.08 3.12
C ARG A 12 -7.90 38.84 2.67
N SER A 13 -8.78 38.44 3.59
CA SER A 13 -10.19 38.16 3.29
C SER A 13 -10.97 39.40 2.82
N LYS A 14 -10.63 40.60 3.32
CA LYS A 14 -11.19 41.88 2.84
C LYS A 14 -10.82 42.17 1.38
N VAL A 15 -9.67 41.66 0.92
CA VAL A 15 -9.19 41.84 -0.46
C VAL A 15 -9.75 40.76 -1.39
N THR A 16 -9.78 39.49 -0.97
CA THR A 16 -10.22 38.37 -1.80
C THR A 16 -11.74 38.15 -1.80
N GLY A 17 -12.44 38.66 -0.77
CA GLY A 17 -13.86 38.42 -0.54
C GLY A 17 -14.18 37.04 0.04
N GLU A 18 -13.17 36.19 0.26
CA GLU A 18 -13.34 34.87 0.86
C GLU A 18 -13.80 35.00 2.32
N ARG A 19 -14.70 34.11 2.76
CA ARG A 19 -15.20 34.10 4.15
C ARG A 19 -14.82 32.82 4.90
N VAL A 20 -13.79 32.14 4.43
CA VAL A 20 -13.28 30.91 5.02
C VAL A 20 -11.84 31.14 5.47
N SER A 21 -11.57 30.93 6.76
CA SER A 21 -10.22 30.85 7.30
C SER A 21 -9.76 29.41 7.24
N ARG A 22 -8.71 29.12 6.48
CA ARG A 22 -8.18 27.76 6.31
C ARG A 22 -6.88 27.59 7.07
N ILE A 23 -6.83 26.56 7.91
CA ILE A 23 -5.62 26.07 8.54
C ILE A 23 -5.27 24.75 7.86
N VAL A 24 -4.10 24.67 7.25
CA VAL A 24 -3.58 23.44 6.64
C VAL A 24 -2.52 22.85 7.57
N MET A 25 -2.74 21.62 8.01
CA MET A 25 -1.83 20.82 8.83
C MET A 25 -0.91 20.01 7.91
N ASP A 26 0.10 20.69 7.36
CA ASP A 26 1.11 20.06 6.50
C ASP A 26 2.26 19.48 7.32
N HIS A 27 3.00 18.57 6.68
CA HIS A 27 4.21 17.97 7.23
C HIS A 27 5.29 17.86 6.15
N LEU A 28 6.53 17.65 6.57
CA LEU A 28 7.63 17.46 5.62
C LEU A 28 7.47 16.10 4.92
N PRO A 29 7.86 15.99 3.64
CA PRO A 29 7.88 14.70 2.94
C PRO A 29 8.76 13.68 3.70
N GLY A 30 8.21 12.51 4.00
CA GLY A 30 8.91 11.45 4.74
C GLY A 30 8.84 11.56 6.27
N ASP A 31 8.35 12.68 6.80
CA ASP A 31 8.07 12.89 8.22
C ASP A 31 6.56 13.05 8.40
N ILE A 32 5.83 11.95 8.20
CA ILE A 32 4.38 11.92 8.36
C ILE A 32 4.09 11.73 9.85
N PRO A 33 3.54 12.73 10.55
CA PRO A 33 3.30 12.59 11.96
C PRO A 33 2.15 11.61 12.21
N ASP A 34 2.29 10.81 13.27
CA ASP A 34 1.22 9.94 13.76
C ASP A 34 0.02 10.75 14.30
N GLU A 35 0.25 12.03 14.63
CA GLU A 35 -0.71 12.95 15.22
C GLU A 35 -0.52 14.37 14.68
N LEU A 36 -1.63 15.01 14.32
CA LEU A 36 -1.68 16.42 13.96
C LEU A 36 -2.56 17.17 14.94
N ALA A 37 -2.07 18.26 15.50
CA ALA A 37 -2.83 19.07 16.44
C ALA A 37 -2.80 20.57 16.09
N VAL A 38 -3.93 21.24 16.28
CA VAL A 38 -4.01 22.71 16.23
C VAL A 38 -4.83 23.24 17.39
N GLU A 39 -4.39 24.37 17.91
CA GLU A 39 -5.09 25.11 18.95
C GLU A 39 -5.36 26.56 18.51
N LEU A 40 -6.54 27.09 18.82
CA LEU A 40 -6.90 28.49 18.63
C LEU A 40 -7.32 29.07 19.98
N THR A 41 -6.77 30.24 20.29
CA THR A 41 -7.12 30.96 21.51
C THR A 41 -8.57 31.50 21.45
N PRO A 42 -9.21 31.79 22.59
CA PRO A 42 -10.55 32.40 22.60
C PRO A 42 -10.62 33.72 21.82
N GLY A 43 -9.53 34.50 21.88
CA GLY A 43 -9.40 35.73 21.10
C GLY A 43 -9.35 35.50 19.58
N SER A 44 -8.66 34.45 19.13
CA SER A 44 -8.65 34.03 17.72
C SER A 44 -10.05 33.63 17.24
N VAL A 45 -10.77 32.84 18.03
CA VAL A 45 -12.16 32.44 17.76
C VAL A 45 -13.08 33.66 17.69
N SER A 46 -12.93 34.58 18.64
CA SER A 46 -13.68 35.84 18.68
C SER A 46 -13.45 36.70 17.45
N THR A 47 -12.19 36.81 17.01
CA THR A 47 -11.79 37.63 15.87
C THR A 47 -12.35 37.04 14.57
N LEU A 48 -12.27 35.72 14.38
CA LEU A 48 -12.89 35.03 13.23
C LEU A 48 -14.42 35.20 13.20
N ALA A 49 -15.07 35.04 14.35
CA ALA A 49 -16.53 35.19 14.46
C ALA A 49 -16.99 36.62 14.14
N ASN A 50 -16.32 37.65 14.69
CA ASN A 50 -16.65 39.05 14.42
C ASN A 50 -16.43 39.45 12.95
N ALA A 51 -15.52 38.77 12.26
CA ALA A 51 -15.27 38.94 10.83
C ALA A 51 -16.24 38.14 9.94
N ASN A 52 -17.25 37.48 10.52
CA ASN A 52 -18.21 36.61 9.83
C ASN A 52 -17.52 35.51 9.01
N MET A 53 -16.45 34.93 9.55
CA MET A 53 -15.73 33.84 8.89
C MET A 53 -16.29 32.48 9.29
N SER A 54 -16.09 31.48 8.44
CA SER A 54 -16.05 30.07 8.83
C SER A 54 -14.60 29.61 9.01
N LEU A 55 -14.38 28.59 9.83
CA LEU A 55 -13.06 27.99 10.04
C LEU A 55 -13.03 26.62 9.37
N GLN A 56 -11.97 26.37 8.59
CA GLN A 56 -11.67 25.09 7.99
C GLN A 56 -10.30 24.61 8.49
N VAL A 57 -10.23 23.40 9.02
CA VAL A 57 -8.98 22.76 9.45
C VAL A 57 -8.77 21.54 8.55
N GLU A 58 -7.71 21.54 7.77
CA GLU A 58 -7.42 20.54 6.74
C GLU A 58 -6.16 19.75 7.09
N SER A 59 -6.24 18.43 6.98
CA SER A 59 -5.12 17.50 6.97
C SER A 59 -5.23 16.57 5.77
N GLU A 60 -4.27 15.67 5.59
CA GLU A 60 -4.34 14.61 4.56
C GLU A 60 -5.61 13.75 4.70
N THR A 61 -6.08 13.48 5.93
CA THR A 61 -7.13 12.48 6.18
C THR A 61 -8.46 13.07 6.62
N ALA A 62 -8.53 14.36 6.96
CA ALA A 62 -9.76 15.00 7.40
C ALA A 62 -9.79 16.49 7.07
N VAL A 63 -11.00 16.98 6.77
CA VAL A 63 -11.31 18.40 6.63
C VAL A 63 -12.48 18.73 7.55
N LEU A 64 -12.21 19.53 8.57
CA LEU A 64 -13.18 19.95 9.58
C LEU A 64 -13.65 21.36 9.25
N THR A 65 -14.96 21.58 9.20
CA THR A 65 -15.53 22.91 8.92
C THR A 65 -16.50 23.34 10.01
N LEU A 66 -16.18 24.46 10.64
CA LEU A 66 -17.04 25.20 11.56
C LEU A 66 -17.61 26.41 10.83
N ASN A 67 -18.92 26.47 10.72
CA ASN A 67 -19.59 27.59 10.08
C ASN A 67 -19.59 28.84 10.98
N GLN A 68 -19.97 29.97 10.40
CA GLN A 68 -20.03 31.26 11.10
C GLN A 68 -20.88 31.21 12.37
N SER A 69 -22.10 30.65 12.31
CA SER A 69 -23.01 30.63 13.46
C SER A 69 -22.50 29.76 14.61
N VAL A 70 -21.69 28.75 14.32
CA VAL A 70 -21.00 27.95 15.35
C VAL A 70 -19.89 28.78 16.02
N LEU A 71 -19.05 29.46 15.24
CA LEU A 71 -18.00 30.34 15.80
C LEU A 71 -18.59 31.48 16.62
N GLU A 72 -19.74 32.03 16.22
CA GLU A 72 -20.46 33.04 17.00
C GLU A 72 -20.92 32.52 18.37
N ARG A 73 -21.47 31.30 18.43
CA ARG A 73 -21.86 30.67 19.70
C ARG A 73 -20.65 30.33 20.57
N MET A 74 -19.57 29.81 19.97
CA MET A 74 -18.31 29.53 20.68
C MET A 74 -17.69 30.80 21.25
N ARG A 75 -17.74 31.92 20.51
CA ARG A 75 -17.31 33.24 21.01
C ARG A 75 -18.12 33.67 22.23
N GLN A 76 -19.45 33.51 22.21
CA GLN A 76 -20.31 33.86 23.36
C GLN A 76 -19.95 33.08 24.62
N GLN A 77 -19.39 31.87 24.46
CA GLN A 77 -18.93 31.02 25.55
C GLN A 77 -17.44 31.19 25.87
N THR A 78 -16.74 32.12 25.20
CA THR A 78 -15.28 32.38 25.38
C THR A 78 -14.44 31.11 25.22
N MET A 79 -14.81 30.25 24.26
CA MET A 79 -14.13 28.97 24.04
C MET A 79 -12.82 29.14 23.29
N ASP A 80 -11.81 28.40 23.71
CA ASP A 80 -10.68 28.00 22.88
C ASP A 80 -11.09 26.82 21.98
N LEU A 81 -10.34 26.57 20.92
CA LEU A 81 -10.54 25.40 20.06
C LEU A 81 -9.28 24.57 20.01
N TYR A 82 -9.44 23.28 20.23
CA TYR A 82 -8.39 22.28 20.06
C TYR A 82 -8.88 21.23 19.07
N PHE A 83 -8.06 20.88 18.10
CA PHE A 83 -8.28 19.71 17.25
C PHE A 83 -7.04 18.84 17.26
N ARG A 84 -7.26 17.54 17.41
CA ARG A 84 -6.23 16.51 17.28
C ARG A 84 -6.73 15.44 16.33
N ILE A 85 -5.97 15.15 15.29
CA ILE A 85 -6.28 14.16 14.27
C ILE A 85 -5.18 13.10 14.32
N VAL A 86 -5.57 11.85 14.55
CA VAL A 86 -4.67 10.71 14.70
C VAL A 86 -5.04 9.65 13.65
N PRO A 87 -4.41 9.68 12.46
CA PRO A 87 -4.59 8.64 11.46
C PRO A 87 -4.00 7.31 11.92
N ILE A 88 -4.76 6.23 11.82
CA ILE A 88 -4.32 4.91 12.27
C ILE A 88 -3.56 4.23 11.12
N ARG A 89 -2.26 4.56 11.02
CA ARG A 89 -1.38 4.12 9.93
C ARG A 89 -0.71 2.76 10.17
N ASN A 90 -0.67 2.32 11.44
CA ASN A 90 -0.15 1.00 11.79
C ASN A 90 -1.09 -0.11 11.30
N GLU A 91 -0.56 -1.03 10.49
CA GLU A 91 -1.34 -2.07 9.82
C GLU A 91 -2.01 -3.04 10.80
N GLN A 92 -1.33 -3.44 11.88
CA GLN A 92 -1.91 -4.34 12.89
C GLN A 92 -3.09 -3.68 13.60
N LYS A 93 -2.97 -2.40 13.98
CA LYS A 93 -4.07 -1.64 14.57
C LYS A 93 -5.24 -1.48 13.59
N ARG A 94 -4.97 -1.27 12.30
CA ARG A 94 -6.01 -1.22 11.26
C ARG A 94 -6.76 -2.54 11.14
N GLN A 95 -6.06 -3.67 11.13
CA GLN A 95 -6.70 -4.98 11.05
C GLN A 95 -7.57 -5.28 12.27
N VAL A 96 -7.13 -4.87 13.47
CA VAL A 96 -7.95 -5.00 14.69
C VAL A 96 -9.25 -4.20 14.55
N ILE A 97 -9.16 -2.92 14.15
CA ILE A 97 -10.33 -2.06 13.95
C ILE A 97 -11.24 -2.63 12.86
N ALA A 98 -10.66 -3.07 11.74
CA ALA A 98 -11.42 -3.63 10.65
C ALA A 98 -12.22 -4.87 11.07
N ASN A 99 -11.59 -5.78 11.82
CA ASN A 99 -12.26 -6.95 12.38
C ASN A 99 -13.34 -6.60 13.40
N GLN A 100 -13.16 -5.53 14.18
CA GLN A 100 -14.17 -5.03 15.11
C GLN A 100 -15.37 -4.48 14.33
N VAL A 101 -15.15 -3.54 13.40
CA VAL A 101 -16.21 -2.91 12.60
C VAL A 101 -17.00 -3.95 11.79
N MET A 102 -16.33 -4.94 11.19
CA MET A 102 -17.01 -6.01 10.45
C MET A 102 -17.90 -6.91 11.32
N ARG A 103 -17.65 -6.97 12.63
CA ARG A 103 -18.45 -7.74 13.59
C ARG A 103 -19.56 -6.92 14.24
N GLU A 104 -19.63 -5.61 13.96
CA GLU A 104 -20.64 -4.75 14.56
C GLU A 104 -22.03 -5.07 14.00
N PRO A 105 -23.04 -5.32 14.88
CA PRO A 105 -24.38 -5.70 14.44
C PRO A 105 -25.00 -4.71 13.45
N LEU A 106 -24.78 -3.41 13.67
CA LEU A 106 -25.31 -2.34 12.82
C LEU A 106 -24.68 -2.33 11.41
N VAL A 107 -23.41 -2.74 11.28
CA VAL A 107 -22.73 -2.87 9.99
C VAL A 107 -23.21 -4.13 9.25
N GLY A 108 -23.33 -5.25 9.97
CA GLY A 108 -23.90 -6.49 9.45
C GLY A 108 -25.35 -6.33 8.97
N GLN A 109 -26.19 -5.66 9.76
CA GLN A 109 -27.58 -5.36 9.38
C GLN A 109 -27.66 -4.47 8.14
N ALA A 110 -26.76 -3.49 8.02
CA ALA A 110 -26.72 -2.61 6.85
C ALA A 110 -26.29 -3.37 5.58
N ALA A 111 -25.32 -4.29 5.68
CA ALA A 111 -24.86 -5.14 4.57
C ALA A 111 -25.88 -6.22 4.17
N GLY A 112 -26.64 -6.76 5.12
CA GLY A 112 -27.52 -7.91 4.91
C GLY A 112 -26.71 -9.17 4.59
N ALA A 113 -27.02 -9.85 3.48
CA ALA A 113 -26.23 -10.96 2.94
C ALA A 113 -25.03 -10.49 2.08
N GLY A 114 -24.82 -9.17 2.01
CA GLY A 114 -23.75 -8.52 1.27
C GLY A 114 -22.37 -8.64 1.91
N SER A 115 -21.33 -8.22 1.19
CA SER A 115 -19.98 -8.13 1.75
C SER A 115 -19.75 -6.78 2.45
N ILE A 116 -18.86 -6.81 3.44
CA ILE A 116 -18.40 -5.62 4.18
C ILE A 116 -16.91 -5.49 3.90
N SER A 117 -16.45 -4.30 3.55
CA SER A 117 -15.03 -3.99 3.46
C SER A 117 -14.74 -2.63 4.08
N ILE A 118 -13.56 -2.51 4.68
CA ILE A 118 -13.06 -1.23 5.20
C ILE A 118 -12.20 -0.59 4.11
N VAL A 119 -12.41 0.69 3.87
CA VAL A 119 -11.70 1.45 2.84
C VAL A 119 -11.07 2.70 3.46
N GLY A 120 -9.94 3.15 2.93
CA GLY A 120 -9.20 4.30 3.47
C GLY A 120 -8.52 4.03 4.82
N ILE A 121 -8.06 5.10 5.46
CA ILE A 121 -7.34 5.04 6.74
C ILE A 121 -8.32 5.43 7.87
N PRO A 122 -8.60 4.55 8.83
CA PRO A 122 -9.35 4.92 10.03
C PRO A 122 -8.62 6.02 10.79
N GLN A 123 -9.36 6.93 11.42
CA GLN A 123 -8.75 8.03 12.15
C GLN A 123 -9.53 8.37 13.41
N THR A 124 -8.82 8.71 14.48
CA THR A 124 -9.41 9.29 15.68
C THR A 124 -9.30 10.81 15.57
N ILE A 125 -10.39 11.51 15.83
CA ILE A 125 -10.40 12.97 15.95
C ILE A 125 -10.83 13.30 17.38
N GLU A 126 -10.09 14.19 18.03
CA GLU A 126 -10.40 14.69 19.37
C GLU A 126 -10.51 16.22 19.34
N THR A 127 -11.37 16.76 20.20
CA THR A 127 -11.53 18.20 20.41
C THR A 127 -11.96 18.49 21.84
N ASN A 128 -11.86 19.75 22.24
CA ASN A 128 -12.25 20.25 23.56
C ASN A 128 -13.73 20.68 23.65
N TYR A 129 -14.54 20.50 22.60
CA TYR A 129 -15.96 20.88 22.58
C TYR A 129 -16.91 19.75 22.14
N SER A 130 -18.18 19.87 22.53
CA SER A 130 -19.27 18.98 22.09
C SER A 130 -20.56 19.78 21.86
N ASN A 131 -21.55 19.20 21.17
CA ASN A 131 -22.85 19.83 20.84
C ASN A 131 -22.75 21.03 19.87
N PHE A 132 -21.62 21.16 19.18
CA PHE A 132 -21.45 22.10 18.07
C PHE A 132 -21.34 21.33 16.77
N ARG A 133 -22.34 21.48 15.91
CA ARG A 133 -22.35 20.86 14.59
C ARG A 133 -21.11 21.27 13.81
N THR A 134 -20.30 20.28 13.49
CA THR A 134 -19.09 20.40 12.69
C THR A 134 -19.27 19.52 11.47
N LYS A 135 -18.93 20.04 10.29
CA LYS A 135 -18.85 19.19 9.10
C LYS A 135 -17.49 18.52 9.09
N LEU A 136 -17.50 17.20 9.02
CA LEU A 136 -16.30 16.40 8.79
C LEU A 136 -16.37 15.85 7.37
N LEU A 137 -15.41 16.24 6.54
CA LEU A 137 -15.15 15.61 5.27
C LEU A 137 -13.95 14.67 5.42
N ILE A 138 -14.13 13.41 5.04
CA ILE A 138 -13.06 12.41 4.93
C ILE A 138 -12.68 12.33 3.45
N PRO A 139 -11.48 12.81 3.05
CA PRO A 139 -11.00 12.72 1.69
C PRO A 139 -10.85 11.26 1.24
N PHE A 140 -11.13 11.00 -0.03
CA PHE A 140 -11.01 9.66 -0.59
C PHE A 140 -9.57 9.26 -0.90
N ASN A 141 -8.68 10.22 -1.16
CA ASN A 141 -7.25 9.95 -1.38
C ASN A 141 -6.96 8.79 -2.34
N GLY A 142 -7.72 8.70 -3.44
CA GLY A 142 -7.53 7.68 -4.47
C GLY A 142 -8.23 6.33 -4.24
N ILE A 143 -9.00 6.15 -3.15
CA ILE A 143 -9.73 4.88 -2.92
C ILE A 143 -10.95 4.68 -3.83
N VAL A 144 -11.43 5.75 -4.47
CA VAL A 144 -12.60 5.67 -5.35
C VAL A 144 -12.17 5.08 -6.70
N PRO A 145 -12.68 3.91 -7.10
CA PRO A 145 -12.33 3.31 -8.37
C PRO A 145 -12.89 4.14 -9.54
N GLN A 146 -12.10 4.33 -10.59
CA GLN A 146 -12.57 5.01 -11.80
C GLN A 146 -13.67 4.22 -12.52
N SER A 147 -13.57 2.88 -12.49
CA SER A 147 -14.64 1.99 -12.97
C SER A 147 -15.73 1.86 -11.90
N ASN A 148 -16.98 2.05 -12.28
CA ASN A 148 -18.15 1.87 -11.40
C ASN A 148 -18.17 2.83 -10.19
N GLN A 149 -17.58 4.01 -10.33
CA GLN A 149 -17.51 5.07 -9.34
C GLN A 149 -18.86 5.33 -8.66
N SER A 150 -19.94 5.45 -9.43
CA SER A 150 -21.28 5.69 -8.87
C SER A 150 -21.76 4.55 -7.96
N ALA A 151 -21.53 3.29 -8.34
CA ALA A 151 -21.92 2.16 -7.49
C ALA A 151 -21.08 2.11 -6.21
N PHE A 152 -19.76 2.31 -6.31
CA PHE A 152 -18.87 2.38 -5.16
C PHE A 152 -19.31 3.46 -4.17
N LEU A 153 -19.54 4.69 -4.65
CA LEU A 153 -19.95 5.81 -3.80
C LEU A 153 -21.32 5.58 -3.14
N ASN A 154 -22.25 4.89 -3.82
CA ASN A 154 -23.59 4.62 -3.28
C ASN A 154 -23.57 3.68 -2.07
N VAL A 155 -22.58 2.80 -1.98
CA VAL A 155 -22.44 1.82 -0.91
C VAL A 155 -21.50 2.24 0.22
N LEU A 156 -20.86 3.41 0.10
CA LEU A 156 -20.00 3.94 1.15
C LEU A 156 -20.81 4.45 2.35
N ARG A 157 -20.35 4.10 3.55
CA ARG A 157 -20.85 4.59 4.83
C ARG A 157 -19.69 4.97 5.73
N VAL A 158 -19.90 5.91 6.64
CA VAL A 158 -18.93 6.22 7.69
C VAL A 158 -19.42 5.55 8.96
N PHE A 159 -18.63 4.60 9.46
CA PHE A 159 -18.79 4.02 10.79
C PHE A 159 -18.11 4.92 11.82
N ILE A 160 -18.82 5.23 12.89
CA ILE A 160 -18.40 6.14 13.96
C ILE A 160 -18.49 5.38 15.27
N GLU A 161 -17.38 5.34 16.01
CA GLU A 161 -17.34 4.82 17.38
C GLU A 161 -17.02 5.97 18.33
N HIS A 162 -18.05 6.38 19.08
CA HIS A 162 -17.95 7.46 20.04
C HIS A 162 -17.17 7.05 21.28
N SER A 163 -16.57 8.03 21.94
CA SER A 163 -15.81 7.83 23.18
C SER A 163 -16.66 7.30 24.34
N ASP A 164 -17.98 7.46 24.27
CA ASP A 164 -18.97 6.93 25.23
C ASP A 164 -19.42 5.49 24.89
N GLY A 165 -18.88 4.90 23.81
CA GLY A 165 -19.21 3.56 23.33
C GLY A 165 -20.43 3.49 22.41
N GLU A 166 -21.12 4.61 22.18
CA GLU A 166 -22.18 4.70 21.17
C GLU A 166 -21.58 4.51 19.77
N LYS A 167 -22.28 3.77 18.91
CA LYS A 167 -21.82 3.45 17.56
C LYS A 167 -22.86 3.84 16.53
N GLU A 168 -22.41 4.52 15.50
CA GLU A 168 -23.25 4.98 14.40
C GLU A 168 -22.70 4.48 13.06
N LEU A 169 -23.59 4.25 12.11
CA LEU A 169 -23.22 4.04 10.71
C LEU A 169 -24.06 4.97 9.86
N THR A 170 -23.41 5.98 9.31
CA THR A 170 -24.08 7.08 8.64
C THR A 170 -23.77 7.09 7.15
N ALA A 171 -24.75 7.53 6.35
CA ALA A 171 -24.52 7.85 4.95
C ALA A 171 -24.06 9.32 4.88
N GLY A 172 -22.90 9.55 4.27
CA GLY A 172 -22.42 10.91 4.04
C GLY A 172 -22.80 11.44 2.67
N LYS A 173 -22.66 12.75 2.52
CA LYS A 173 -22.78 13.44 1.25
C LYS A 173 -21.46 13.35 0.50
N ILE A 174 -21.48 12.83 -0.73
CA ILE A 174 -20.29 12.86 -1.57
C ILE A 174 -20.01 14.29 -2.02
N VAL A 175 -18.80 14.76 -1.75
CA VAL A 175 -18.30 16.07 -2.18
C VAL A 175 -17.42 15.86 -3.40
N TYR A 176 -17.60 16.70 -4.41
CA TYR A 176 -16.84 16.66 -5.66
C TYR A 176 -15.98 17.91 -5.77
N GLN A 177 -14.76 17.75 -6.25
CA GLN A 177 -13.84 18.84 -6.58
C GLN A 177 -13.37 18.66 -8.02
N SER A 178 -13.50 19.70 -8.84
CA SER A 178 -13.17 19.66 -10.27
C SER A 178 -13.85 18.50 -11.03
N GLY A 179 -15.08 18.15 -10.62
CA GLY A 179 -15.88 17.07 -11.23
C GLY A 179 -15.50 15.65 -10.77
N GLN A 180 -14.50 15.48 -9.90
CA GLN A 180 -14.11 14.19 -9.33
C GLN A 180 -14.57 14.06 -7.87
N PRO A 181 -14.98 12.87 -7.40
CA PRO A 181 -15.29 12.64 -5.99
C PRO A 181 -14.05 12.92 -5.16
N TYR A 182 -14.18 13.85 -4.23
CA TYR A 182 -13.10 14.33 -3.38
C TYR A 182 -13.14 13.69 -1.99
N GLY A 183 -14.34 13.54 -1.43
CA GLY A 183 -14.51 12.92 -0.11
C GLY A 183 -15.97 12.73 0.25
N ILE A 184 -16.20 12.21 1.45
CA ILE A 184 -17.53 12.02 2.04
C ILE A 184 -17.69 12.98 3.24
N GLU A 185 -18.71 13.83 3.19
CA GLU A 185 -19.04 14.81 4.23
C GLU A 185 -20.16 14.27 5.13
N ILE A 186 -19.95 14.35 6.44
CA ILE A 186 -20.95 14.07 7.48
C ILE A 186 -21.03 15.24 8.45
N GLU A 187 -22.16 15.40 9.13
CA GLU A 187 -22.28 16.32 10.27
C GLU A 187 -22.09 15.56 11.58
N VAL A 188 -21.22 16.06 12.44
CA VAL A 188 -20.91 15.48 13.75
C VAL A 188 -20.97 16.56 14.82
N ASP A 189 -21.33 16.17 16.04
CA ASP A 189 -21.30 17.05 17.23
C ASP A 189 -20.57 16.41 18.42
N LYS A 190 -20.06 15.18 18.23
CA LYS A 190 -19.12 14.44 19.07
C LYS A 190 -17.96 13.94 18.19
N PHE A 191 -16.73 14.02 18.69
CA PHE A 191 -15.52 13.57 17.99
C PHE A 191 -15.05 12.23 18.53
N SER A 192 -14.50 11.39 17.65
CA SER A 192 -14.62 9.93 17.75
C SER A 192 -13.62 9.24 16.82
N THR A 193 -13.70 7.91 16.72
CA THR A 193 -13.00 7.15 15.68
C THR A 193 -13.91 6.98 14.47
N PHE A 194 -13.41 7.37 13.29
CA PHE A 194 -14.12 7.35 12.02
C PHE A 194 -13.48 6.32 11.09
N THR A 195 -14.31 5.44 10.53
CA THR A 195 -13.89 4.38 9.60
C THR A 195 -14.79 4.38 8.38
N LEU A 196 -14.22 4.41 7.19
CA LEU A 196 -15.01 4.34 5.96
C LEU A 196 -15.25 2.87 5.59
N VAL A 197 -16.51 2.53 5.32
CA VAL A 197 -16.98 1.16 5.10
C VAL A 197 -17.72 1.09 3.77
N GLN A 198 -17.42 0.09 2.95
CA GLN A 198 -18.17 -0.28 1.76
C GLN A 198 -19.08 -1.47 2.04
N LEU A 199 -20.34 -1.38 1.62
CA LEU A 199 -21.39 -2.38 1.85
C LEU A 199 -22.02 -2.88 0.54
N ASP A 200 -21.54 -3.98 -0.03
CA ASP A 200 -22.10 -4.50 -1.29
C ASP A 200 -23.37 -5.31 -1.00
N ARG A 201 -24.54 -4.68 -1.17
CA ARG A 201 -25.82 -5.39 -1.07
C ARG A 201 -26.04 -6.30 -2.27
N VAL A 202 -26.48 -7.53 -2.02
CA VAL A 202 -27.02 -8.40 -3.07
C VAL A 202 -28.29 -7.73 -3.61
N SER A 203 -28.29 -7.35 -4.90
CA SER A 203 -29.47 -6.79 -5.55
C SER A 203 -30.54 -7.88 -5.70
N SER A 204 -31.57 -7.85 -4.86
CA SER A 204 -32.77 -8.66 -5.07
C SER A 204 -33.69 -7.93 -6.06
N SER A 205 -33.67 -8.35 -7.33
CA SER A 205 -34.78 -8.10 -8.24
C SER A 205 -35.96 -8.98 -7.84
N GLU A 206 -37.11 -8.34 -7.69
CA GLU A 206 -38.50 -8.82 -7.63
C GLU A 206 -38.75 -10.32 -7.88
N SER A 207 -39.37 -10.98 -6.90
CA SER A 207 -40.60 -11.75 -7.13
C SER A 207 -41.36 -11.99 -5.83
N ASP A 208 -42.66 -11.75 -5.93
CA ASP A 208 -43.72 -11.86 -4.95
C ASP A 208 -43.81 -13.18 -4.13
N ASN A 209 -44.14 -12.97 -2.86
CA ASN A 209 -45.20 -13.64 -2.09
C ASN A 209 -45.06 -15.13 -1.71
N SER A 210 -44.81 -15.38 -0.41
CA SER A 210 -45.69 -16.18 0.48
C SER A 210 -44.96 -16.63 1.76
N SER A 211 -45.34 -16.01 2.88
CA SER A 211 -45.58 -16.62 4.20
C SER A 211 -44.93 -17.98 4.53
N SER A 212 -43.94 -17.99 5.43
CA SER A 212 -44.04 -18.60 6.78
C SER A 212 -42.71 -18.49 7.54
N ASN A 213 -42.75 -17.90 8.75
CA ASN A 213 -41.67 -17.91 9.74
C ASN A 213 -41.88 -19.10 10.72
N PRO A 214 -40.94 -19.46 11.60
CA PRO A 214 -39.99 -20.55 11.41
C PRO A 214 -40.13 -21.65 12.49
N THR A 215 -39.56 -22.84 12.23
CA THR A 215 -39.29 -23.84 13.28
C THR A 215 -37.80 -24.20 13.24
N PRO A 216 -37.10 -24.19 14.39
CA PRO A 216 -35.65 -24.29 14.44
C PRO A 216 -35.19 -25.74 14.22
N ALA A 217 -34.49 -25.97 13.11
CA ALA A 217 -33.79 -27.22 12.87
C ALA A 217 -32.28 -26.96 13.02
N THR A 218 -31.74 -27.47 14.13
CA THR A 218 -30.36 -27.97 14.32
C THR A 218 -29.33 -27.60 13.26
N LYS A 219 -28.31 -26.83 13.68
CA LYS A 219 -27.01 -26.70 13.00
C LYS A 219 -26.50 -28.06 12.50
N PRO A 220 -26.19 -28.22 11.20
CA PRO A 220 -25.17 -29.17 10.75
C PRO A 220 -23.78 -28.55 10.93
N ALA A 221 -22.82 -29.41 11.21
CA ALA A 221 -21.42 -29.08 11.49
C ALA A 221 -20.70 -28.42 10.29
N ASP A 222 -19.70 -27.60 10.62
CA ASP A 222 -18.67 -26.96 9.77
C ASP A 222 -18.63 -27.43 8.30
N GLU A 223 -19.16 -26.61 7.39
CA GLU A 223 -18.82 -26.73 5.97
C GLU A 223 -17.38 -26.25 5.73
N LYS A 224 -16.57 -27.18 5.23
CA LYS A 224 -15.15 -27.04 4.94
C LYS A 224 -14.93 -26.12 3.74
N SER A 225 -14.36 -24.94 3.96
CA SER A 225 -14.00 -24.01 2.88
C SER A 225 -12.73 -24.45 2.13
N THR A 226 -12.78 -24.40 0.79
CA THR A 226 -11.63 -24.55 -0.11
C THR A 226 -11.71 -23.40 -1.10
N THR A 227 -10.66 -22.58 -1.18
CA THR A 227 -10.59 -21.41 -2.08
C THR A 227 -9.43 -21.57 -3.04
N ALA A 228 -9.52 -20.96 -4.22
CA ALA A 228 -8.43 -20.93 -5.18
C ALA A 228 -8.24 -19.51 -5.70
N SER A 229 -6.99 -19.09 -5.90
CA SER A 229 -6.61 -17.77 -6.39
C SER A 229 -5.39 -17.90 -7.31
N VAL A 230 -5.19 -16.91 -8.17
CA VAL A 230 -4.04 -16.84 -9.07
C VAL A 230 -3.02 -15.89 -8.46
N THR A 231 -1.78 -16.32 -8.33
CA THR A 231 -0.67 -15.50 -7.83
C THR A 231 0.46 -15.47 -8.86
N ASP A 232 1.26 -14.41 -8.87
CA ASP A 232 2.51 -14.29 -9.63
C ASP A 232 2.46 -14.75 -11.09
N GLY A 233 1.49 -14.33 -11.88
CA GLY A 233 1.51 -14.45 -13.34
C GLY A 233 1.55 -15.87 -13.94
N ASN A 234 1.86 -16.95 -13.21
CA ASN A 234 1.79 -18.34 -13.66
C ASN A 234 1.52 -19.34 -12.51
N ARG A 235 1.17 -18.87 -11.31
CA ARG A 235 0.87 -19.73 -10.16
C ARG A 235 -0.59 -19.72 -9.80
N ILE A 236 -1.10 -20.86 -9.36
CA ILE A 236 -2.43 -21.00 -8.78
C ILE A 236 -2.28 -21.52 -7.36
N VAL A 237 -2.80 -20.80 -6.39
CA VAL A 237 -2.82 -21.19 -4.98
C VAL A 237 -4.21 -21.69 -4.63
N ILE A 238 -4.29 -22.91 -4.11
CA ILE A 238 -5.51 -23.54 -3.62
C ILE A 238 -5.37 -23.72 -2.11
N GLU A 239 -6.16 -23.01 -1.32
CA GLU A 239 -6.19 -23.15 0.13
C GLU A 239 -7.27 -24.15 0.54
N HIS A 240 -6.93 -25.11 1.42
CA HIS A 240 -7.84 -26.16 1.87
C HIS A 240 -7.54 -26.56 3.31
N ASN A 241 -8.52 -27.15 4.00
CA ASN A 241 -8.39 -27.63 5.38
C ASN A 241 -8.16 -29.15 5.48
N GLY A 242 -7.73 -29.78 4.38
CA GLY A 242 -7.48 -31.23 4.27
C GLY A 242 -6.00 -31.62 4.30
N SER A 243 -5.70 -32.92 4.19
CA SER A 243 -4.33 -33.42 4.03
C SER A 243 -3.82 -33.27 2.59
N ASN A 244 -2.52 -33.02 2.45
CA ASN A 244 -1.79 -33.03 1.18
C ASN A 244 -1.33 -34.41 0.73
N GLU A 245 -1.63 -35.44 1.50
CA GLU A 245 -1.24 -36.81 1.20
C GLU A 245 -1.89 -37.30 -0.11
N GLY A 246 -1.07 -37.88 -0.98
CA GLY A 246 -1.47 -38.42 -2.29
C GLY A 246 -1.64 -37.38 -3.42
N ILE A 247 -1.35 -36.10 -3.17
CA ILE A 247 -1.49 -35.03 -4.17
C ILE A 247 -0.25 -34.96 -5.07
N ALA A 248 -0.45 -34.97 -6.39
CA ALA A 248 0.60 -34.84 -7.40
C ALA A 248 0.09 -34.08 -8.64
N ASN A 249 0.99 -33.58 -9.51
CA ASN A 249 0.63 -32.83 -10.72
C ASN A 249 -0.41 -33.57 -11.58
N LYS A 250 -0.25 -34.89 -11.74
CA LYS A 250 -1.14 -35.74 -12.56
C LYS A 250 -2.60 -35.75 -12.09
N ASN A 251 -2.88 -35.25 -10.88
CA ASN A 251 -4.21 -35.20 -10.31
C ASN A 251 -4.96 -33.92 -10.73
N PHE A 252 -4.31 -32.99 -11.43
CA PHE A 252 -4.86 -31.70 -11.83
C PHE A 252 -4.82 -31.51 -13.33
N ASP A 253 -5.93 -31.00 -13.87
CA ASP A 253 -6.01 -30.41 -15.20
C ASP A 253 -6.28 -28.92 -15.06
N VAL A 254 -5.51 -28.09 -15.76
CA VAL A 254 -5.69 -26.64 -15.79
C VAL A 254 -5.95 -26.20 -17.22
N GLU A 255 -7.02 -25.43 -17.43
CA GLU A 255 -7.31 -24.77 -18.69
C GLU A 255 -7.28 -23.26 -18.53
N ILE A 256 -6.75 -22.56 -19.54
CA ILE A 256 -6.84 -21.10 -19.67
C ILE A 256 -7.63 -20.81 -20.95
N ASN A 257 -8.74 -20.09 -20.82
CA ASN A 257 -9.66 -19.76 -21.92
C ASN A 257 -10.07 -21.01 -22.75
N GLY A 258 -10.29 -22.13 -22.07
CA GLY A 258 -10.68 -23.41 -22.68
C GLY A 258 -9.54 -24.18 -23.38
N LYS A 259 -8.27 -23.80 -23.16
CA LYS A 259 -7.10 -24.55 -23.64
C LYS A 259 -6.31 -25.14 -22.48
N THR A 260 -6.05 -26.44 -22.55
CA THR A 260 -5.23 -27.15 -21.55
C THR A 260 -3.81 -26.59 -21.47
N VAL A 261 -3.32 -26.47 -20.25
CA VAL A 261 -2.03 -25.88 -19.91
C VAL A 261 -1.21 -26.87 -19.11
N GLU A 262 0.07 -26.98 -19.45
CA GLU A 262 1.00 -27.84 -18.71
C GLU A 262 1.25 -27.29 -17.29
N ILE A 263 1.24 -28.18 -16.30
CA ILE A 263 1.64 -27.89 -14.92
C ILE A 263 3.08 -28.37 -14.75
N ILE A 264 4.02 -27.42 -14.70
CA ILE A 264 5.46 -27.69 -14.62
C ILE A 264 5.96 -27.91 -13.18
N GLY A 265 5.12 -27.61 -12.17
CA GLY A 265 5.50 -27.80 -10.78
C GLY A 265 4.31 -27.78 -9.83
N ILE A 266 4.48 -28.45 -8.68
CA ILE A 266 3.56 -28.38 -7.53
C ILE A 266 4.36 -28.14 -6.26
N THR A 267 3.84 -27.32 -5.35
CA THR A 267 4.34 -27.18 -3.98
C THR A 267 3.21 -27.43 -3.01
N LEU A 268 3.49 -28.26 -2.00
CA LEU A 268 2.51 -28.69 -1.00
C LEU A 268 2.91 -28.13 0.36
N GLU A 269 2.12 -27.19 0.87
CA GLU A 269 2.29 -26.61 2.21
C GLU A 269 1.08 -26.96 3.07
N LYS A 270 1.20 -26.89 4.40
CA LYS A 270 0.08 -27.23 5.28
C LYS A 270 -1.15 -26.37 4.97
N GLY A 271 -2.17 -27.00 4.38
CA GLY A 271 -3.41 -26.37 3.97
C GLY A 271 -3.34 -25.55 2.67
N LYS A 272 -2.27 -25.69 1.88
CA LYS A 272 -2.11 -25.04 0.57
C LYS A 272 -1.52 -25.98 -0.47
N ILE A 273 -2.02 -25.85 -1.70
CA ILE A 273 -1.49 -26.46 -2.90
C ILE A 273 -1.16 -25.33 -3.86
N ILE A 274 0.08 -25.28 -4.35
CA ILE A 274 0.54 -24.27 -5.30
C ILE A 274 0.87 -24.97 -6.60
N LEU A 275 0.13 -24.68 -7.67
CA LEU A 275 0.41 -25.16 -9.03
C LEU A 275 1.22 -24.11 -9.77
N VAL A 276 2.26 -24.53 -10.49
CA VAL A 276 3.06 -23.68 -11.37
C VAL A 276 2.80 -24.09 -12.81
N LEU A 277 2.31 -23.15 -13.62
CA LEU A 277 1.96 -23.37 -15.02
C LEU A 277 3.16 -23.13 -15.93
N GLY A 278 3.24 -23.91 -17.02
CA GLY A 278 4.24 -23.78 -18.08
C GLY A 278 4.06 -22.53 -18.95
N GLN A 279 2.99 -21.77 -18.75
CA GLN A 279 2.74 -20.49 -19.41
C GLN A 279 2.18 -19.46 -18.43
N SER A 280 2.38 -18.19 -18.75
CA SER A 280 1.82 -17.08 -17.98
C SER A 280 0.32 -16.91 -18.23
N VAL A 281 -0.39 -16.55 -17.16
CA VAL A 281 -1.78 -16.17 -17.07
C VAL A 281 -1.93 -14.66 -17.26
N ARG A 282 -2.89 -14.24 -18.09
CA ARG A 282 -3.15 -12.84 -18.45
C ARG A 282 -4.34 -12.26 -17.67
N PRO A 283 -4.37 -10.94 -17.42
CA PRO A 283 -5.59 -10.28 -16.94
C PRO A 283 -6.77 -10.55 -17.87
N GLY A 284 -7.92 -10.95 -17.31
CA GLY A 284 -9.10 -11.34 -18.08
C GLY A 284 -9.12 -12.79 -18.55
N ASP A 285 -8.05 -13.57 -18.34
CA ASP A 285 -8.09 -15.00 -18.58
C ASP A 285 -9.09 -15.68 -17.63
N HIS A 286 -9.88 -16.59 -18.20
CA HIS A 286 -10.71 -17.51 -17.46
C HIS A 286 -9.94 -18.80 -17.26
N ILE A 287 -9.61 -19.12 -16.01
CA ILE A 287 -8.92 -20.36 -15.67
C ILE A 287 -9.92 -21.35 -15.09
N THR A 288 -9.89 -22.57 -15.62
CA THR A 288 -10.58 -23.71 -15.05
C THR A 288 -9.54 -24.63 -14.43
N VAL A 289 -9.67 -24.93 -13.14
CA VAL A 289 -8.81 -25.92 -12.46
C VAL A 289 -9.68 -27.09 -12.03
N MET A 290 -9.32 -28.28 -12.50
CA MET A 290 -10.04 -29.51 -12.24
C MET A 290 -9.15 -30.47 -11.48
N TYR A 291 -9.59 -30.93 -10.31
CA TYR A 291 -8.88 -31.94 -9.52
C TYR A 291 -9.61 -33.28 -9.61
N ALA A 292 -8.95 -34.29 -10.19
CA ALA A 292 -9.53 -35.60 -10.44
C ALA A 292 -9.45 -36.55 -9.24
N GLY A 293 -8.59 -36.27 -8.25
CA GLY A 293 -8.30 -37.17 -7.13
C GLY A 293 -7.47 -38.38 -7.53
N ASP A 294 -6.85 -39.06 -6.56
CA ASP A 294 -6.26 -40.37 -6.84
C ASP A 294 -7.40 -41.38 -7.02
N SER A 295 -7.27 -42.25 -8.01
CA SER A 295 -8.31 -43.03 -8.69
C SER A 295 -9.12 -44.05 -7.84
N THR A 296 -9.13 -43.94 -6.51
CA THR A 296 -9.83 -44.86 -5.61
C THR A 296 -11.02 -44.20 -4.92
N GLY A 297 -12.14 -44.07 -5.64
CA GLY A 297 -13.48 -43.85 -5.07
C GLY A 297 -14.13 -42.49 -5.33
N GLU A 298 -15.46 -42.48 -5.44
CA GLU A 298 -16.31 -41.28 -5.54
C GLU A 298 -16.33 -40.41 -4.28
N SER A 299 -15.73 -40.86 -3.17
CA SER A 299 -15.79 -40.20 -1.85
C SER A 299 -14.66 -39.22 -1.54
N ASP A 300 -13.78 -38.89 -2.50
CA ASP A 300 -12.76 -37.87 -2.25
C ASP A 300 -13.42 -36.48 -2.22
N ALA A 301 -13.65 -35.98 -1.00
CA ALA A 301 -14.22 -34.67 -0.71
C ALA A 301 -13.44 -33.48 -1.33
N ARG A 302 -12.30 -33.74 -1.97
CA ARG A 302 -11.48 -32.77 -2.69
C ARG A 302 -11.79 -32.68 -4.19
N LYS A 303 -12.58 -33.59 -4.79
CA LYS A 303 -13.02 -33.48 -6.21
C LYS A 303 -13.83 -32.18 -6.38
N LYS A 304 -13.17 -31.13 -6.84
CA LYS A 304 -13.73 -29.78 -7.01
C LYS A 304 -13.29 -29.23 -8.36
N LEU A 305 -14.21 -28.49 -8.98
CA LEU A 305 -13.98 -27.69 -10.18
C LEU A 305 -13.95 -26.22 -9.76
N PHE A 306 -12.84 -25.54 -9.98
CA PHE A 306 -12.70 -24.11 -9.69
C PHE A 306 -12.74 -23.32 -11.00
N HIS A 307 -13.58 -22.29 -11.03
CA HIS A 307 -13.57 -21.28 -12.09
C HIS A 307 -12.96 -20.00 -11.50
N LEU A 308 -11.81 -19.59 -12.03
CA LEU A 308 -11.08 -18.40 -11.60
C LEU A 308 -11.11 -17.37 -12.73
N THR A 309 -11.37 -16.11 -12.38
CA THR A 309 -11.19 -14.99 -13.30
C THR A 309 -9.99 -14.19 -12.83
N VAL A 310 -9.04 -13.97 -13.73
CA VAL A 310 -7.77 -13.33 -13.38
C VAL A 310 -7.96 -11.83 -13.38
N THR A 311 -8.16 -11.25 -12.20
CA THR A 311 -8.16 -9.81 -11.98
C THR A 311 -6.79 -9.39 -11.46
N ASN A 312 -5.80 -9.28 -12.35
CA ASN A 312 -4.48 -8.75 -11.98
C ASN A 312 -4.51 -7.22 -11.92
N LYS A 313 -5.23 -6.69 -10.92
CA LYS A 313 -5.04 -5.33 -10.43
C LYS A 313 -4.32 -5.46 -9.10
N SER A 314 -3.06 -5.05 -9.09
CA SER A 314 -2.25 -4.94 -7.88
C SER A 314 -1.72 -3.52 -7.78
N GLU A 315 -1.32 -3.12 -6.60
CA GLU A 315 -0.75 -1.81 -6.34
C GLU A 315 0.71 -1.94 -5.97
N HIS A 316 1.52 -1.02 -6.47
CA HIS A 316 2.88 -0.84 -6.04
C HIS A 316 3.01 0.51 -5.36
N ARG A 317 3.71 0.50 -4.22
CA ARG A 317 4.12 1.73 -3.53
C ARG A 317 5.48 2.16 -4.04
N GLY A 318 5.63 3.46 -4.26
CA GLY A 318 6.93 4.07 -4.54
C GLY A 318 7.86 3.91 -3.34
N TYR A 319 9.13 3.66 -3.60
CA TYR A 319 10.16 3.46 -2.56
C TYR A 319 11.40 4.35 -2.77
N VAL A 320 11.49 5.04 -3.91
CA VAL A 320 12.58 5.97 -4.24
C VAL A 320 12.06 7.40 -4.25
N TYR A 321 12.90 8.29 -3.72
CA TYR A 321 12.70 9.73 -3.80
C TYR A 321 13.86 10.37 -4.58
N GLY A 322 13.56 11.49 -5.24
CA GLY A 322 14.54 12.35 -5.90
C GLY A 322 15.22 13.30 -4.92
N TYR A 323 15.96 14.26 -5.46
CA TYR A 323 16.68 15.27 -4.71
C TYR A 323 15.80 16.50 -4.44
N PRO A 324 16.18 17.36 -3.46
CA PRO A 324 15.43 18.59 -3.15
C PRO A 324 15.26 19.55 -4.34
N ASP A 325 16.11 19.43 -5.36
CA ASP A 325 16.04 20.18 -6.62
C ASP A 325 14.99 19.63 -7.62
N GLY A 326 14.23 18.59 -7.24
CA GLY A 326 13.19 17.98 -8.07
C GLY A 326 13.72 17.04 -9.16
N THR A 327 14.98 16.63 -9.07
CA THR A 327 15.62 15.71 -10.05
C THR A 327 15.82 14.31 -9.48
N PHE A 328 15.90 13.30 -10.35
CA PHE A 328 16.23 11.93 -9.97
C PHE A 328 17.74 11.64 -10.01
N LYS A 329 18.47 12.31 -10.91
CA LYS A 329 19.89 12.12 -11.24
C LYS A 329 20.21 10.67 -11.64
N PRO A 330 19.63 10.16 -12.75
CA PRO A 330 19.70 8.74 -13.11
C PRO A 330 21.12 8.21 -13.28
N GLU A 331 22.02 9.02 -13.82
CA GLU A 331 23.42 8.66 -14.10
C GLU A 331 24.38 8.93 -12.92
N ARG A 332 23.88 9.48 -11.81
CA ARG A 332 24.71 9.69 -10.63
C ARG A 332 24.98 8.36 -9.95
N SER A 333 26.23 8.12 -9.54
CA SER A 333 26.54 6.99 -8.68
C SER A 333 25.73 7.05 -7.38
N ILE A 334 25.07 5.95 -7.02
CA ILE A 334 24.34 5.83 -5.76
C ILE A 334 25.33 5.54 -4.62
N ILE A 335 25.21 6.30 -3.54
CA ILE A 335 26.07 6.10 -2.37
C ILE A 335 25.52 5.02 -1.44
N ARG A 336 26.38 4.46 -0.59
CA ARG A 336 26.03 3.38 0.34
C ARG A 336 24.90 3.76 1.30
N ALA A 337 24.85 5.00 1.78
CA ALA A 337 23.73 5.50 2.60
C ALA A 337 22.40 5.51 1.84
N GLU A 338 22.40 5.96 0.60
CA GLU A 338 21.20 5.97 -0.23
C GLU A 338 20.72 4.55 -0.54
N MET A 339 21.63 3.64 -0.85
CA MET A 339 21.29 2.23 -1.03
C MET A 339 20.69 1.62 0.25
N ALA A 340 21.28 1.90 1.42
CA ALA A 340 20.74 1.45 2.70
C ALA A 340 19.30 1.94 2.92
N ALA A 341 19.03 3.22 2.66
CA ALA A 341 17.70 3.81 2.76
C ALA A 341 16.70 3.24 1.74
N LEU A 342 17.14 2.81 0.55
CA LEU A 342 16.27 2.11 -0.39
C LEU A 342 15.93 0.71 0.12
N LEU A 343 16.95 -0.05 0.52
CA LEU A 343 16.79 -1.42 1.01
C LEU A 343 15.93 -1.49 2.28
N SER A 344 16.12 -0.59 3.24
CA SER A 344 15.35 -0.55 4.50
C SER A 344 13.84 -0.36 4.27
N ARG A 345 13.47 0.34 3.19
CA ARG A 345 12.06 0.60 2.84
C ARG A 345 11.38 -0.60 2.19
N VAL A 346 12.13 -1.41 1.44
CA VAL A 346 11.56 -2.46 0.59
C VAL A 346 11.84 -3.88 1.08
N TYR A 347 12.76 -4.06 2.03
CA TYR A 347 13.07 -5.36 2.57
C TYR A 347 12.23 -5.68 3.82
N GLU A 348 11.37 -6.69 3.70
CA GLU A 348 10.45 -7.11 4.78
C GLU A 348 10.99 -8.30 5.61
N GLY A 349 12.23 -8.75 5.35
CA GLY A 349 12.83 -9.87 6.05
C GLY A 349 13.09 -9.59 7.53
N LYS A 350 12.94 -10.61 8.38
CA LYS A 350 13.12 -10.48 9.84
C LYS A 350 14.57 -10.15 10.21
N SER A 351 14.72 -9.22 11.14
CA SER A 351 15.99 -8.81 11.74
C SER A 351 16.70 -9.98 12.43
N SER A 352 17.97 -10.19 12.08
CA SER A 352 18.89 -11.01 12.86
C SER A 352 19.37 -10.18 14.06
N GLU A 353 19.52 -10.81 15.24
CA GLU A 353 19.95 -10.20 16.50
C GLU A 353 21.43 -9.75 16.51
N THR A 354 22.01 -9.48 15.34
CA THR A 354 23.42 -9.09 15.25
C THR A 354 23.52 -7.60 15.57
N SER A 355 24.24 -7.25 16.64
CA SER A 355 24.58 -5.84 16.87
C SER A 355 25.54 -5.38 15.77
N SER A 356 25.15 -4.32 15.07
CA SER A 356 26.01 -3.61 14.12
C SER A 356 26.39 -2.27 14.75
N SER A 357 27.66 -1.90 14.67
CA SER A 357 28.14 -0.54 14.96
C SER A 357 29.24 -0.19 13.96
N TYR A 358 29.34 1.08 13.60
CA TYR A 358 30.28 1.56 12.60
C TYR A 358 31.04 2.78 13.14
N ALA A 359 32.34 2.82 12.91
CA ALA A 359 33.23 3.82 13.52
C ALA A 359 33.03 5.25 12.99
N ASP A 360 32.50 5.40 11.78
CA ASP A 360 32.30 6.65 11.04
C ASP A 360 30.82 7.09 10.98
N LEU A 361 29.96 6.46 11.77
CA LEU A 361 28.52 6.68 11.75
C LEU A 361 28.02 7.21 13.11
N THR A 362 27.29 8.32 13.06
CA THR A 362 26.71 9.01 14.21
C THR A 362 25.19 9.06 14.11
N GLU A 363 24.49 9.14 15.25
CA GLU A 363 23.01 9.06 15.31
C GLU A 363 22.28 10.21 14.59
N ASP A 364 22.96 11.34 14.41
CA ASP A 364 22.47 12.53 13.70
C ASP A 364 22.58 12.42 12.17
N TYR A 365 23.24 11.40 11.64
CA TYR A 365 23.30 11.16 10.21
C TYR A 365 21.92 10.75 9.67
N TRP A 366 21.48 11.39 8.57
CA TRP A 366 20.10 11.24 8.06
C TRP A 366 19.67 9.79 7.78
N ALA A 367 20.60 8.93 7.36
CA ALA A 367 20.35 7.52 7.09
C ALA A 367 20.79 6.60 8.23
N TYR A 368 21.07 7.12 9.43
CA TYR A 368 21.57 6.34 10.56
C TYR A 368 20.70 5.12 10.82
N LYS A 369 19.39 5.33 10.98
CA LYS A 369 18.43 4.26 11.24
C LYS A 369 18.41 3.23 10.11
N ASP A 370 18.37 3.68 8.86
CA ASP A 370 18.33 2.81 7.68
C ASP A 370 19.60 1.94 7.59
N ILE A 371 20.78 2.55 7.78
CA ILE A 371 22.07 1.86 7.79
C ILE A 371 22.13 0.80 8.88
N MET A 372 21.66 1.13 10.08
CA MET A 372 21.60 0.19 11.20
C MET A 372 20.61 -0.94 10.92
N ASP A 373 19.46 -0.65 10.30
CA ASP A 373 18.45 -1.65 9.98
C ASP A 373 18.96 -2.65 8.93
N VAL A 374 19.56 -2.18 7.83
CA VAL A 374 20.15 -3.08 6.81
C VAL A 374 21.41 -3.80 7.30
N GLY A 375 22.11 -3.21 8.29
CA GLY A 375 23.21 -3.84 9.01
C GLY A 375 22.76 -5.04 9.82
N ARG A 376 21.65 -4.91 10.56
CA ARG A 376 21.06 -5.99 11.37
C ARG A 376 20.47 -7.13 10.53
N THR A 377 19.94 -6.83 9.34
CA THR A 377 19.49 -7.89 8.42
C THR A 377 20.66 -8.59 7.72
N GLY A 378 21.86 -8.01 7.77
CA GLY A 378 23.05 -8.52 7.10
C GLY A 378 23.09 -8.24 5.61
N LEU A 379 22.11 -7.50 5.07
CA LEU A 379 22.07 -7.09 3.67
C LEU A 379 23.29 -6.23 3.32
N MET A 380 23.63 -5.27 4.20
CA MET A 380 24.82 -4.45 4.05
C MET A 380 25.73 -4.62 5.25
N LYS A 381 27.03 -4.74 5.01
CA LYS A 381 28.05 -4.82 6.06
C LYS A 381 29.02 -3.65 5.92
N GLY A 382 29.62 -3.29 7.06
CA GLY A 382 30.72 -2.33 7.09
C GLY A 382 31.99 -2.94 6.48
N MET A 383 33.01 -2.11 6.33
CA MET A 383 34.32 -2.56 5.90
C MET A 383 35.00 -3.37 7.01
N PRO A 384 35.98 -4.24 6.68
CA PRO A 384 36.70 -5.04 7.68
C PRO A 384 37.29 -4.24 8.85
N ASP A 385 37.65 -2.97 8.63
CA ASP A 385 38.28 -2.09 9.64
C ASP A 385 37.29 -1.27 10.48
N GLY A 386 35.98 -1.53 10.36
CA GLY A 386 34.94 -0.90 11.18
C GLY A 386 34.12 0.26 10.56
N PRO A 387 34.56 1.03 9.53
CA PRO A 387 33.71 2.07 8.96
C PRO A 387 32.64 1.51 8.02
N PHE A 388 31.47 2.16 7.94
CA PHE A 388 30.44 1.88 6.95
C PHE A 388 30.71 2.53 5.60
N GLN A 389 31.42 3.66 5.57
CA GLN A 389 31.67 4.51 4.39
C GLN A 389 30.39 5.00 3.72
N GLN A 390 29.53 5.68 4.49
CA GLN A 390 28.17 6.09 4.11
C GLN A 390 28.10 6.96 2.83
N GLU A 391 29.11 7.79 2.58
CA GLU A 391 29.19 8.70 1.41
C GLU A 391 29.87 8.07 0.18
N ARG A 392 30.43 6.86 0.27
CA ARG A 392 31.06 6.20 -0.87
C ARG A 392 30.02 5.61 -1.80
N ALA A 393 30.24 5.73 -3.11
CA ALA A 393 29.46 5.01 -4.11
C ALA A 393 29.54 3.48 -3.92
N ILE A 394 28.43 2.79 -4.13
CA ILE A 394 28.40 1.31 -4.07
C ILE A 394 28.86 0.72 -5.41
N THR A 395 29.67 -0.33 -5.35
CA THR A 395 30.14 -1.07 -6.54
C THR A 395 29.16 -2.17 -6.95
N ARG A 396 29.28 -2.65 -8.20
CA ARG A 396 28.48 -3.76 -8.71
C ARG A 396 28.70 -5.07 -7.94
N ALA A 397 29.92 -5.35 -7.48
CA ALA A 397 30.22 -6.52 -6.65
C ALA A 397 29.57 -6.43 -5.26
N GLU A 398 29.50 -5.24 -4.67
CA GLU A 398 28.79 -5.03 -3.40
C GLU A 398 27.28 -5.22 -3.56
N MET A 399 26.70 -4.74 -4.66
CA MET A 399 25.28 -5.00 -4.96
C MET A 399 25.00 -6.49 -5.20
N ALA A 400 25.89 -7.21 -5.89
CA ALA A 400 25.78 -8.66 -6.02
C ALA A 400 25.76 -9.35 -4.65
N SER A 401 26.56 -8.86 -3.70
CA SER A 401 26.58 -9.40 -2.32
C SER A 401 25.26 -9.15 -1.60
N ILE A 402 24.67 -7.96 -1.74
CA ILE A 402 23.34 -7.63 -1.20
C ILE A 402 22.28 -8.58 -1.77
N ILE A 403 22.29 -8.81 -3.09
CA ILE A 403 21.34 -9.68 -3.79
C ILE A 403 21.46 -11.12 -3.30
N THR A 404 22.68 -11.65 -3.17
CA THR A 404 22.92 -13.01 -2.66
C THR A 404 22.32 -13.20 -1.27
N VAL A 405 22.49 -12.22 -0.37
CA VAL A 405 21.89 -12.26 0.96
C VAL A 405 20.36 -12.13 0.89
N TRP A 406 19.84 -11.17 0.13
CA TRP A 406 18.40 -10.96 -0.03
C TRP A 406 17.70 -12.22 -0.54
N ALA A 407 18.22 -12.82 -1.61
CA ALA A 407 17.60 -13.95 -2.29
C ALA A 407 17.98 -15.32 -1.68
N GLY A 408 18.81 -15.35 -0.63
CA GLY A 408 19.24 -16.59 0.02
C GLY A 408 19.99 -17.53 -0.93
N LEU A 409 20.87 -16.98 -1.78
CA LEU A 409 21.61 -17.78 -2.75
C LEU A 409 22.75 -18.52 -2.05
N GLU A 410 22.67 -19.85 -2.03
CA GLU A 410 23.68 -20.72 -1.38
C GLU A 410 24.42 -21.62 -2.38
N LYS A 411 23.85 -21.82 -3.58
CA LYS A 411 24.40 -22.76 -4.55
C LYS A 411 25.65 -22.17 -5.21
N PRO A 412 26.80 -22.84 -5.18
CA PRO A 412 27.98 -22.34 -5.87
C PRO A 412 27.73 -22.31 -7.38
N ALA A 413 28.23 -21.25 -8.03
CA ALA A 413 28.21 -21.09 -9.48
C ALA A 413 29.63 -20.80 -9.97
N SER A 414 29.94 -21.23 -11.19
CA SER A 414 31.24 -20.99 -11.81
C SER A 414 31.27 -19.63 -12.52
N ALA A 415 32.43 -18.96 -12.49
CA ALA A 415 32.64 -17.68 -13.14
C ALA A 415 32.30 -17.75 -14.64
N GLN A 416 31.35 -16.91 -15.06
CA GLN A 416 30.90 -16.83 -16.45
C GLN A 416 31.68 -15.81 -17.28
N THR A 417 32.32 -14.83 -16.63
CA THR A 417 33.11 -13.76 -17.29
C THR A 417 34.57 -13.82 -16.87
N ALA A 418 35.46 -13.29 -17.71
CA ALA A 418 36.91 -13.35 -17.45
C ALA A 418 37.37 -12.31 -16.41
N ASP A 419 36.69 -11.18 -16.32
CA ASP A 419 37.05 -10.02 -15.50
C ASP A 419 36.77 -10.19 -14.00
N ILE A 420 36.03 -11.24 -13.61
CA ILE A 420 35.76 -11.54 -12.20
C ILE A 420 36.72 -12.58 -11.61
N ARG A 421 37.58 -13.20 -12.42
CA ARG A 421 38.50 -14.24 -11.95
C ARG A 421 39.52 -13.65 -10.97
N GLY A 422 39.61 -14.23 -9.78
CA GLY A 422 40.47 -13.77 -8.69
C GLY A 422 39.93 -12.56 -7.92
N HIS A 423 38.75 -12.06 -8.27
CA HIS A 423 38.08 -10.97 -7.55
C HIS A 423 37.41 -11.51 -6.28
N TRP A 424 37.36 -10.75 -5.19
CA TRP A 424 36.77 -11.19 -3.91
C TRP A 424 35.30 -11.62 -4.06
N GLY A 425 34.59 -10.97 -4.99
CA GLY A 425 33.20 -11.25 -5.32
C GLY A 425 32.99 -12.32 -6.39
N GLU A 426 34.02 -13.02 -6.89
CA GLU A 426 33.90 -13.96 -8.04
C GLU A 426 32.75 -14.93 -7.88
N ALA A 427 32.70 -15.66 -6.76
CA ALA A 427 31.67 -16.65 -6.50
C ALA A 427 30.27 -16.02 -6.32
N ILE A 428 30.20 -14.85 -5.68
CA ILE A 428 28.94 -14.12 -5.44
C ILE A 428 28.37 -13.62 -6.77
N ILE A 429 29.22 -13.03 -7.59
CA ILE A 429 28.86 -12.52 -8.92
C ILE A 429 28.38 -13.66 -9.80
N ALA A 430 29.11 -14.79 -9.82
CA ALA A 430 28.70 -15.96 -10.57
C ALA A 430 27.30 -16.46 -10.16
N GLN A 431 26.96 -16.41 -8.86
CA GLN A 431 25.65 -16.81 -8.36
C GLN A 431 24.54 -15.90 -8.83
N VAL A 432 24.70 -14.58 -8.70
CA VAL A 432 23.65 -13.63 -9.10
C VAL A 432 23.44 -13.61 -10.61
N MET A 433 24.50 -13.83 -11.39
CA MET A 433 24.41 -14.01 -12.85
C MET A 433 23.69 -15.31 -13.21
N ALA A 434 24.04 -16.43 -12.56
CA ALA A 434 23.36 -17.71 -12.78
C ALA A 434 21.88 -17.68 -12.37
N ALA A 435 21.52 -16.87 -11.38
CA ALA A 435 20.15 -16.63 -10.96
C ALA A 435 19.38 -15.64 -11.86
N GLY A 436 20.04 -14.98 -12.82
CA GLY A 436 19.43 -13.97 -13.69
C GLY A 436 19.02 -12.68 -12.97
N LEU A 437 19.66 -12.38 -11.81
CA LEU A 437 19.33 -11.21 -11.00
C LEU A 437 20.18 -9.98 -11.36
N MET A 438 21.40 -10.21 -11.86
CA MET A 438 22.26 -9.19 -12.47
C MET A 438 22.90 -9.71 -13.74
N ASP A 439 22.89 -8.88 -14.78
CA ASP A 439 23.52 -9.17 -16.06
C ASP A 439 24.87 -8.46 -16.18
N GLY A 440 25.75 -9.02 -17.01
CA GLY A 440 26.96 -8.35 -17.49
C GLY A 440 26.66 -7.34 -18.59
N TYR A 441 27.71 -6.72 -19.13
CA TYR A 441 27.62 -5.78 -20.23
C TYR A 441 27.69 -6.49 -21.59
N PRO A 442 27.24 -5.83 -22.66
CA PRO A 442 27.35 -6.37 -24.03
C PRO A 442 28.78 -6.69 -24.47
N ASP A 443 29.79 -6.11 -23.82
CA ASP A 443 31.22 -6.40 -24.08
C ASP A 443 31.70 -7.72 -23.43
N GLY A 444 30.82 -8.42 -22.71
CA GLY A 444 31.12 -9.69 -22.05
C GLY A 444 31.74 -9.55 -20.64
N THR A 445 31.84 -8.34 -20.10
CA THR A 445 32.37 -8.08 -18.75
C THR A 445 31.26 -7.92 -17.71
N PHE A 446 31.57 -8.12 -16.43
CA PHE A 446 30.67 -7.77 -15.32
C PHE A 446 31.00 -6.40 -14.70
N GLN A 447 32.28 -6.00 -14.74
CA GLN A 447 32.85 -4.78 -14.17
C GLN A 447 32.59 -4.67 -12.65
N PRO A 448 33.16 -5.59 -11.84
CA PRO A 448 32.83 -5.72 -10.42
C PRO A 448 33.07 -4.45 -9.59
N ASP A 449 34.13 -3.71 -9.88
CA ASP A 449 34.52 -2.50 -9.15
C ASP A 449 33.87 -1.22 -9.69
N ARG A 450 33.09 -1.31 -10.77
CA ARG A 450 32.41 -0.13 -11.31
C ARG A 450 31.28 0.28 -10.36
N GLU A 451 31.18 1.57 -10.11
CA GLU A 451 30.10 2.16 -9.34
C GLU A 451 28.74 1.97 -10.03
N LEU A 452 27.70 1.76 -9.22
CA LEU A 452 26.32 1.68 -9.68
C LEU A 452 25.70 3.06 -9.78
N THR A 453 25.05 3.34 -10.91
CA THR A 453 24.19 4.51 -11.04
C THR A 453 22.87 4.30 -10.31
N ARG A 454 22.19 5.39 -9.97
CA ARG A 454 20.84 5.35 -9.38
C ARG A 454 19.83 4.63 -10.28
N ALA A 455 19.91 4.82 -11.59
CA ALA A 455 19.06 4.13 -12.57
C ALA A 455 19.24 2.61 -12.53
N GLU A 456 20.48 2.13 -12.45
CA GLU A 456 20.77 0.69 -12.36
C GLU A 456 20.33 0.10 -11.03
N ALA A 457 20.55 0.83 -9.92
CA ALA A 457 20.13 0.39 -8.60
C ALA A 457 18.62 0.12 -8.55
N VAL A 458 17.79 1.04 -9.05
CA VAL A 458 16.32 0.86 -9.03
C VAL A 458 15.86 -0.22 -10.01
N ALA A 459 16.53 -0.39 -11.15
CA ALA A 459 16.21 -1.48 -12.07
C ALA A 459 16.46 -2.86 -11.44
N ILE A 460 17.57 -3.00 -10.70
CA ILE A 460 17.90 -4.23 -9.97
C ILE A 460 16.93 -4.46 -8.80
N LEU A 461 16.63 -3.42 -8.01
CA LEU A 461 15.68 -3.52 -6.90
C LEU A 461 14.27 -3.88 -7.37
N ASN A 462 13.80 -3.29 -8.47
CA ASN A 462 12.52 -3.68 -9.09
C ASN A 462 12.52 -5.17 -9.43
N ARG A 463 13.60 -5.69 -10.03
CA ARG A 463 13.71 -7.12 -10.32
C ARG A 463 13.64 -7.99 -9.06
N LEU A 464 14.32 -7.60 -7.97
CA LEU A 464 14.24 -8.30 -6.68
C LEU A 464 12.83 -8.28 -6.07
N LEU A 465 12.12 -7.17 -6.25
CA LEU A 465 10.74 -7.01 -5.82
C LEU A 465 9.73 -7.64 -6.80
N THR A 466 10.21 -8.32 -7.84
CA THR A 466 9.41 -8.89 -8.93
C THR A 466 8.55 -7.87 -9.68
N ARG A 467 9.01 -6.61 -9.72
CA ARG A 467 8.42 -5.48 -10.44
C ARG A 467 9.14 -5.26 -11.77
N GLY A 468 8.39 -4.79 -12.76
CA GLY A 468 8.92 -4.52 -14.10
C GLY A 468 8.98 -3.03 -14.41
N PRO A 469 9.49 -2.61 -15.57
CA PRO A 469 9.39 -1.21 -15.96
C PRO A 469 7.92 -0.81 -16.16
N LEU A 470 7.54 0.35 -15.63
CA LEU A 470 6.20 0.91 -15.75
C LEU A 470 5.99 1.64 -17.08
N TYR A 471 4.87 1.35 -17.74
CA TYR A 471 4.49 1.88 -19.04
C TYR A 471 3.15 2.62 -18.97
N GLY A 472 2.85 3.40 -20.01
CA GLY A 472 1.64 4.23 -20.08
C GLY A 472 1.79 5.57 -19.36
N ILE A 473 3.00 5.96 -18.98
CA ILE A 473 3.29 7.24 -18.33
C ILE A 473 3.37 8.33 -19.39
N THR A 474 2.44 9.29 -19.33
CA THR A 474 2.42 10.44 -20.24
C THR A 474 3.17 11.65 -19.66
N ASN A 475 3.18 11.78 -18.33
CA ASN A 475 3.88 12.85 -17.61
C ASN A 475 4.96 12.25 -16.72
N PRO A 476 6.26 12.43 -17.05
CA PRO A 476 7.37 12.01 -16.20
C PRO A 476 7.26 12.59 -14.80
N THR A 477 7.58 11.78 -13.79
CA THR A 477 7.66 12.21 -12.39
C THR A 477 8.83 13.16 -12.18
N TRP A 478 9.95 12.93 -12.90
CA TRP A 478 11.19 13.68 -12.72
C TRP A 478 11.53 14.49 -13.97
N SER A 479 11.92 15.76 -13.77
CA SER A 479 12.23 16.69 -14.86
C SER A 479 13.46 16.31 -15.70
N ASP A 480 14.40 15.58 -15.12
CA ASP A 480 15.67 15.16 -15.72
C ASP A 480 15.64 13.74 -16.31
N VAL A 481 14.52 13.02 -16.21
CA VAL A 481 14.37 11.65 -16.73
C VAL A 481 13.49 11.67 -17.98
N LEU A 482 14.12 11.70 -19.15
CA LEU A 482 13.42 11.68 -20.43
C LEU A 482 12.75 10.32 -20.67
N GLN A 483 11.57 10.28 -21.30
CA GLN A 483 10.86 9.02 -21.62
C GLN A 483 11.70 8.03 -22.45
N LYS A 484 12.66 8.54 -23.24
CA LYS A 484 13.59 7.73 -24.04
C LYS A 484 14.75 7.13 -23.23
N HIS A 485 14.90 7.52 -21.97
CA HIS A 485 15.92 6.97 -21.09
C HIS A 485 15.64 5.49 -20.86
N TRP A 486 16.65 4.63 -20.96
CA TRP A 486 16.47 3.16 -20.88
C TRP A 486 15.80 2.73 -19.56
N ALA A 487 16.11 3.43 -18.47
CA ALA A 487 15.54 3.17 -17.15
C ALA A 487 14.24 3.91 -16.85
N PHE A 488 13.65 4.67 -17.80
CA PHE A 488 12.48 5.52 -17.54
C PHE A 488 11.37 4.76 -16.81
N GLY A 489 10.94 3.62 -17.34
CA GLY A 489 9.88 2.82 -16.72
C GLY A 489 10.26 2.27 -15.35
N HIS A 490 11.53 1.89 -15.12
CA HIS A 490 11.99 1.43 -13.80
C HIS A 490 12.02 2.55 -12.77
N ILE A 491 12.36 3.77 -13.20
CA ILE A 491 12.36 4.94 -12.35
C ILE A 491 10.92 5.30 -11.97
N GLU A 492 9.99 5.34 -12.92
CA GLU A 492 8.57 5.60 -12.66
C GLU A 492 7.94 4.55 -11.74
N GLU A 493 8.25 3.27 -11.97
CA GLU A 493 7.86 2.13 -11.13
C GLU A 493 8.27 2.34 -9.67
N ALA A 494 9.52 2.77 -9.47
CA ALA A 494 10.09 2.95 -8.14
C ALA A 494 9.64 4.25 -7.45
N SER A 495 9.10 5.22 -8.20
CA SER A 495 8.89 6.60 -7.71
C SER A 495 7.45 6.92 -7.33
N THR A 496 6.47 6.16 -7.81
CA THR A 496 5.06 6.51 -7.63
C THR A 496 4.23 5.39 -7.05
N ASN A 497 3.26 5.74 -6.21
CA ASN A 497 2.19 4.81 -5.88
C ASN A 497 1.28 4.69 -7.10
N HIS A 498 1.01 3.46 -7.52
CA HIS A 498 0.18 3.24 -8.70
C HIS A 498 -0.44 1.86 -8.69
N PHE A 499 -1.62 1.78 -9.31
CA PHE A 499 -2.15 0.50 -9.74
C PHE A 499 -1.50 0.12 -11.06
N PHE A 500 -1.29 -1.17 -11.25
CA PHE A 500 -0.75 -1.68 -12.50
C PHE A 500 -1.47 -2.94 -12.96
N GLU A 501 -1.35 -3.19 -14.26
CA GLU A 501 -1.52 -4.51 -14.84
C GLU A 501 -0.18 -5.00 -15.40
N ARG A 502 0.14 -6.28 -15.21
CA ARG A 502 1.33 -6.87 -15.85
C ARG A 502 1.08 -7.02 -17.34
N ARG A 503 2.06 -6.64 -18.15
CA ARG A 503 2.00 -6.68 -19.61
C ARG A 503 2.48 -8.03 -20.14
N ALA A 504 1.89 -8.46 -21.26
CA ALA A 504 2.32 -9.67 -21.97
C ALA A 504 3.74 -9.54 -22.54
N GLU A 505 4.16 -8.32 -22.88
CA GLU A 505 5.50 -8.03 -23.42
C GLU A 505 6.57 -7.88 -22.32
N GLY A 506 6.21 -8.10 -21.05
CA GLY A 506 7.05 -7.79 -19.89
C GLY A 506 6.86 -6.36 -19.40
N GLY A 507 7.10 -6.17 -18.10
CA GLY A 507 6.82 -4.91 -17.41
C GLY A 507 5.36 -4.72 -17.03
N GLU A 508 5.05 -3.51 -16.60
CA GLU A 508 3.81 -3.17 -15.91
C GLU A 508 3.19 -1.95 -16.59
N ARG A 509 1.87 -1.89 -16.73
CA ARG A 509 1.18 -0.73 -17.30
C ARG A 509 0.47 -0.01 -16.17
N LYS A 510 0.76 1.28 -16.01
CA LYS A 510 0.06 2.14 -15.06
C LYS A 510 -1.41 2.21 -15.42
N MET A 511 -2.24 1.89 -14.44
CA MET A 511 -3.68 2.09 -14.49
C MET A 511 -4.01 3.48 -13.95
N ASN A 512 -5.01 4.11 -14.56
CA ASN A 512 -5.49 5.44 -14.17
C ASN A 512 -6.40 5.41 -12.96
#